data_AF-A0A848CGB1-F1
#
_entry.id   AF-A0A848CGB1-F1
#
_cell.length_a   1.000
_cell.length_b   1.000
_cell.length_c   1.000
_cell.angle_alpha   90.00
_cell.angle_beta   90.00
_cell.angle_gamma   90.00
#
_symmetry.space_group_name_H-M   'P 1'
#
loop_
_entity.id
_entity.type
_entity.pdbx_description
1 polymer ?
#
loop_
_entity_poly.entity_id
_entity_poly.type
_entity_poly.pdbx_seq_one_letter_code
_entity_poly.pdbx_strand_id
1 'polypeptide(L)'
;MNGRWSPERKAFLVRDLVRDYCQVYEGLEEQRRRFDHEGAVSYSSIRDLLGEAMRKGVFWRLKDTAHHLFRNSQSQTPDKDAILLWQYSGSRHPDGLVSQQPVEALIDWCVGYAFHECAKLREDAFQRQHYANRLAQLGRHQGVTAELYDPLRQLGEQTAESSARELQRILHVLRHGLFLLLRYLEGQEDNTHLARWLVMEEARARAVFADLYDDLLSALYGSRPQRLYMLAAWDLLEAGRSEEARCMLECAARMGRLDAESLTLLRQLEQLQEEGR
;
A
#
# COMPACT_ATOMS: atom_id res chain seq x y z
N MET A 1 16.83 6.51 26.49
CA MET A 1 15.66 5.61 26.46
C MET A 1 15.78 4.76 25.21
N ASN A 2 15.85 3.43 25.38
CA ASN A 2 16.27 2.48 24.35
C ASN A 2 15.31 2.47 23.15
N GLY A 3 15.79 2.90 21.98
CA GLY A 3 15.05 3.00 20.72
C GLY A 3 14.87 1.68 19.96
N ARG A 4 15.02 0.53 20.64
CA ARG A 4 14.77 -0.79 20.05
C ARG A 4 13.26 -1.02 20.06
N TRP A 5 12.65 -1.15 18.89
CA TRP A 5 11.22 -1.41 18.79
C TRP A 5 10.89 -2.74 19.46
N SER A 6 9.76 -2.82 20.16
CA SER A 6 9.24 -4.12 20.55
C SER A 6 8.89 -4.91 19.29
N PRO A 7 9.10 -6.24 19.27
CA PRO A 7 8.71 -7.09 18.14
C PRO A 7 7.25 -6.87 17.70
N GLU A 8 6.33 -6.73 18.67
CA GLU A 8 4.91 -6.44 18.44
C GLU A 8 4.70 -5.15 17.64
N ARG A 9 5.38 -4.05 18.02
CA ARG A 9 5.25 -2.78 17.30
C ARG A 9 5.72 -2.89 15.85
N LYS A 10 6.78 -3.67 15.60
CA LYS A 10 7.25 -3.95 14.24
C LYS A 10 6.22 -4.76 13.46
N ALA A 11 5.63 -5.80 14.05
CA ALA A 11 4.62 -6.63 13.40
C ALA A 11 3.40 -5.81 12.92
N PHE A 12 2.90 -4.91 13.77
CA PHE A 12 1.83 -3.97 13.40
C PHE A 12 2.20 -3.09 12.20
N LEU A 13 3.42 -2.55 12.18
CA LEU A 13 3.87 -1.66 11.13
C LEU A 13 4.10 -2.41 9.81
N VAL A 14 4.60 -3.64 9.85
CA VAL A 14 4.68 -4.51 8.66
C VAL A 14 3.30 -4.79 8.08
N ARG A 15 2.31 -5.11 8.94
CA ARG A 15 0.92 -5.26 8.50
C ARG A 15 0.39 -3.97 7.88
N ASP A 16 0.60 -2.83 8.54
CA ASP A 16 0.14 -1.52 8.06
C ASP A 16 0.80 -1.14 6.74
N LEU A 17 2.08 -1.47 6.54
CA LEU A 17 2.80 -1.29 5.29
C LEU A 17 2.07 -2.02 4.17
N VAL A 18 1.82 -3.33 4.30
CA VAL A 18 1.15 -4.14 3.26
C VAL A 18 -0.27 -3.65 3.00
N ARG A 19 -1.04 -3.37 4.05
CA ARG A 19 -2.41 -2.86 3.93
C ARG A 19 -2.46 -1.55 3.17
N ASP A 20 -1.69 -0.56 3.61
CA ASP A 20 -1.75 0.79 3.05
C ASP A 20 -1.16 0.79 1.63
N TYR A 21 -0.17 -0.09 1.34
CA TYR A 21 0.33 -0.31 -0.02
C TYR A 21 -0.79 -0.80 -0.95
N CYS A 22 -1.56 -1.80 -0.52
CA CYS A 22 -2.68 -2.33 -1.29
C CYS A 22 -3.76 -1.28 -1.52
N GLN A 23 -4.10 -0.49 -0.49
CA GLN A 23 -5.09 0.58 -0.60
C GLN A 23 -4.64 1.69 -1.57
N VAL A 24 -3.37 2.07 -1.54
CA VAL A 24 -2.80 3.06 -2.48
C VAL A 24 -2.81 2.53 -3.91
N TYR A 25 -2.33 1.30 -4.11
CA TYR A 25 -2.28 0.68 -5.43
C TYR A 25 -3.69 0.57 -6.04
N GLU A 26 -4.64 0.03 -5.29
CA GLU A 26 -6.04 -0.12 -5.71
C GLU A 26 -6.68 1.24 -6.06
N GLY A 27 -6.47 2.27 -5.24
CA GLY A 27 -7.02 3.61 -5.49
C GLY A 27 -6.46 4.25 -6.76
N LEU A 28 -5.18 4.02 -7.09
CA LEU A 28 -4.54 4.53 -8.30
C LEU A 28 -4.95 3.73 -9.55
N GLU A 29 -5.11 2.41 -9.42
CA GLU A 29 -5.67 1.55 -10.47
C GLU A 29 -7.11 1.96 -10.82
N GLU A 30 -7.92 2.34 -9.82
CA GLU A 30 -9.24 2.90 -10.06
C GLU A 30 -9.17 4.21 -10.85
N GLN A 31 -8.22 5.09 -10.53
CA GLN A 31 -8.01 6.31 -11.32
C GLN A 31 -7.50 6.02 -12.73
N ARG A 32 -6.74 4.93 -12.94
CA ARG A 32 -6.35 4.50 -14.30
C ARG A 32 -7.56 4.08 -15.10
N ARG A 33 -8.39 3.19 -14.56
CA ARG A 33 -9.64 2.76 -15.22
C ARG A 33 -10.54 3.96 -15.54
N ARG A 34 -10.67 4.89 -14.60
CA ARG A 34 -11.42 6.13 -14.81
C ARG A 34 -10.82 6.96 -15.93
N PHE A 35 -9.50 7.16 -15.94
CA PHE A 35 -8.84 7.92 -16.99
C PHE A 35 -9.04 7.29 -18.37
N ASP A 36 -8.96 5.96 -18.48
CA ASP A 36 -9.15 5.24 -19.73
C ASP A 36 -10.60 5.36 -20.26
N HIS A 37 -11.58 5.49 -19.36
CA HIS A 37 -12.99 5.63 -19.72
C HIS A 37 -13.44 7.09 -19.95
N GLU A 38 -13.02 8.01 -19.08
CA GLU A 38 -13.49 9.40 -19.03
C GLU A 38 -12.46 10.42 -19.55
N GLY A 39 -11.21 10.00 -19.78
CA GLY A 39 -10.10 10.90 -20.13
C GLY A 39 -9.72 11.85 -18.99
N ALA A 40 -10.03 11.52 -17.74
CA ALA A 40 -9.75 12.37 -16.59
C ALA A 40 -9.49 11.58 -15.30
N VAL A 41 -8.60 12.10 -14.47
CA VAL A 41 -8.38 11.65 -13.09
C VAL A 41 -9.24 12.49 -12.13
N SER A 42 -9.74 11.87 -11.07
CA SER A 42 -10.50 12.55 -10.03
C SER A 42 -9.59 13.32 -9.08
N TYR A 43 -9.69 14.66 -9.10
CA TYR A 43 -8.99 15.51 -8.14
C TYR A 43 -9.34 15.16 -6.69
N SER A 44 -10.63 15.00 -6.37
CA SER A 44 -11.06 14.68 -5.00
C SER A 44 -10.52 13.34 -4.53
N SER A 45 -10.55 12.31 -5.40
CA SER A 45 -10.03 10.98 -5.05
C SER A 45 -8.53 11.00 -4.80
N ILE A 46 -7.73 11.66 -5.66
CA ILE A 46 -6.29 11.79 -5.46
C ILE A 46 -5.97 12.65 -4.23
N ARG A 47 -6.70 13.75 -4.02
CA ARG A 47 -6.56 14.60 -2.83
C ARG A 47 -6.82 13.81 -1.56
N ASP A 48 -7.87 13.00 -1.51
CA ASP A 48 -8.21 12.21 -0.32
C ASP A 48 -7.23 11.05 -0.11
N LEU A 49 -6.68 10.47 -1.20
CA LEU A 49 -5.65 9.43 -1.16
C LEU A 49 -4.34 9.94 -0.54
N LEU A 50 -3.86 11.11 -0.97
CA LEU A 50 -2.67 11.79 -0.41
C LEU A 50 -2.97 12.39 0.97
N GLY A 51 -4.15 12.98 1.11
CA GLY A 51 -4.54 13.86 2.20
C GLY A 51 -3.83 15.21 2.18
N GLU A 52 -3.96 15.89 3.31
CA GLU A 52 -3.42 17.23 3.57
C GLU A 52 -2.63 17.22 4.87
N ALA A 53 -1.85 18.27 5.12
CA ALA A 53 -0.99 18.36 6.30
C ALA A 53 -1.74 18.13 7.64
N MET A 54 -3.00 18.58 7.72
CA MET A 54 -3.85 18.42 8.91
C MET A 54 -4.66 17.12 8.91
N ARG A 55 -4.80 16.44 7.75
CA ARG A 55 -5.55 15.20 7.59
C ARG A 55 -4.84 14.27 6.60
N LYS A 56 -3.95 13.44 7.12
CA LYS A 56 -3.13 12.50 6.33
C LYS A 56 -4.00 11.47 5.60
N GLY A 57 -3.78 11.34 4.30
CA GLY A 57 -4.38 10.29 3.48
C GLY A 57 -3.63 8.97 3.65
N VAL A 58 -4.14 7.91 3.03
CA VAL A 58 -3.51 6.57 3.11
C VAL A 58 -2.11 6.56 2.52
N PHE A 59 -1.86 7.32 1.44
CA PHE A 59 -0.53 7.37 0.84
C PHE A 59 0.49 8.05 1.76
N TRP A 60 0.06 9.09 2.48
CA TRP A 60 0.91 9.71 3.49
C TRP A 60 1.24 8.74 4.62
N ARG A 61 0.24 8.00 5.12
CA ARG A 61 0.47 6.98 6.15
C ARG A 61 1.41 5.88 5.66
N LEU A 62 1.26 5.41 4.43
CA LEU A 62 2.17 4.45 3.81
C LEU A 62 3.61 4.96 3.81
N LYS A 63 3.82 6.21 3.41
CA LYS A 63 5.14 6.87 3.43
C LYS A 63 5.71 6.95 4.84
N ASP A 64 4.93 7.39 5.80
CA ASP A 64 5.37 7.49 7.20
C ASP A 64 5.71 6.10 7.77
N THR A 65 4.89 5.09 7.49
CA THR A 65 5.13 3.69 7.89
C THR A 65 6.43 3.15 7.29
N ALA A 66 6.67 3.39 5.99
CA ALA A 66 7.91 2.99 5.32
C ALA A 66 9.13 3.70 5.95
N HIS A 67 9.05 5.02 6.17
CA HIS A 67 10.11 5.76 6.85
C HIS A 67 10.39 5.19 8.24
N HIS A 68 9.35 4.91 9.02
CA HIS A 68 9.52 4.35 10.35
C HIS A 68 10.17 2.96 10.30
N LEU A 69 9.70 2.06 9.42
CA LEU A 69 10.23 0.71 9.32
C LEU A 69 11.68 0.68 8.84
N PHE A 70 12.02 1.51 7.86
CA PHE A 70 13.28 1.39 7.13
C PHE A 70 14.35 2.38 7.59
N ARG A 71 13.98 3.54 8.17
CA ARG A 71 14.96 4.57 8.55
C ARG A 71 15.26 4.66 10.05
N ASN A 72 14.44 4.04 10.89
CA ASN A 72 14.64 4.08 12.34
C ASN A 72 15.29 2.82 12.92
N SER A 73 15.82 1.94 12.08
CA SER A 73 16.58 0.75 12.50
C SER A 73 17.94 1.19 13.08
N GLN A 74 17.99 1.39 14.40
CA GLN A 74 19.21 1.73 15.12
C GLN A 74 20.16 0.51 15.19
N SER A 75 20.88 0.22 14.10
CA SER A 75 22.10 -0.58 14.19
C SER A 75 23.27 0.35 14.51
N GLN A 76 23.89 0.18 15.68
CA GLN A 76 25.08 0.94 16.11
C GLN A 76 26.29 0.72 15.18
N THR A 77 26.25 -0.36 14.40
CA THR A 77 27.20 -0.67 13.33
C THR A 77 26.38 -1.01 12.09
N PRO A 78 26.47 -0.23 11.00
CA PRO A 78 25.85 -0.62 9.74
C PRO A 78 26.43 -1.97 9.31
N ASP A 79 25.56 -2.87 8.86
CA ASP A 79 25.98 -4.08 8.18
C ASP A 79 26.87 -3.71 6.98
N LYS A 80 27.84 -4.56 6.63
CA LYS A 80 28.78 -4.28 5.52
C LYS A 80 28.06 -4.03 4.20
N ASP A 81 26.90 -4.67 4.03
CA ASP A 81 26.10 -4.61 2.81
C ASP A 81 24.95 -3.58 2.90
N ALA A 82 24.83 -2.84 4.02
CA ALA A 82 23.78 -1.85 4.19
C ALA A 82 24.07 -0.55 3.42
N ILE A 83 23.02 0.03 2.85
CA ILE A 83 23.05 1.31 2.15
C ILE A 83 23.01 2.44 3.17
N LEU A 84 24.01 3.32 3.14
CA LEU A 84 24.02 4.54 3.94
C LEU A 84 23.31 5.67 3.16
N LEU A 85 22.17 6.14 3.69
CA LEU A 85 21.31 7.11 3.00
C LEU A 85 22.04 8.42 2.62
N TRP A 86 23.04 8.84 3.40
CA TRP A 86 23.82 10.04 3.14
C TRP A 86 24.89 9.89 2.03
N GLN A 87 25.18 8.67 1.56
CA GLN A 87 26.13 8.48 0.44
C GLN A 87 25.61 9.06 -0.87
N TYR A 88 24.29 9.18 -1.00
CA TYR A 88 23.62 9.61 -2.22
C TYR A 88 22.97 10.99 -2.09
N SER A 89 23.09 11.64 -0.92
CA SER A 89 22.67 13.02 -0.70
C SER A 89 23.89 13.89 -0.38
N GLY A 90 24.03 15.05 -1.03
CA GLY A 90 25.12 16.01 -0.77
C GLY A 90 25.18 16.58 0.67
N SER A 91 24.25 16.15 1.53
CA SER A 91 24.14 16.50 2.94
C SER A 91 23.84 15.25 3.76
N ARG A 92 24.23 15.24 5.05
CA ARG A 92 23.80 14.18 5.98
C ARG A 92 22.28 14.18 6.10
N HIS A 93 21.68 12.99 6.19
CA HIS A 93 20.25 12.86 6.44
C HIS A 93 19.91 13.55 7.78
N PRO A 94 18.76 14.25 7.91
CA PRO A 94 18.38 14.95 9.15
C PRO A 94 18.36 14.03 10.38
N ASP A 95 18.14 12.73 10.16
CA ASP A 95 18.14 11.69 11.21
C ASP A 95 19.52 11.05 11.47
N GLY A 96 20.60 11.52 10.83
CA GLY A 96 21.97 11.05 11.04
C GLY A 96 22.44 9.90 10.12
N LEU A 97 23.25 8.99 10.67
CA LEU A 97 23.77 7.79 9.98
C LEU A 97 22.65 6.74 9.92
N VAL A 98 21.79 6.84 8.90
CA VAL A 98 20.77 5.84 8.64
C VAL A 98 21.31 4.82 7.65
N SER A 99 21.25 3.54 8.04
CA SER A 99 21.58 2.40 7.19
C SER A 99 20.33 1.57 6.89
N GLN A 100 20.12 1.23 5.62
CA GLN A 100 19.01 0.42 5.14
C GLN A 100 19.52 -0.86 4.49
N GLN A 101 18.80 -1.97 4.65
CA GLN A 101 19.05 -3.11 3.78
C GLN A 101 18.66 -2.76 2.33
N PRO A 102 19.31 -3.31 1.29
CA PRO A 102 19.05 -2.90 -0.10
C PRO A 102 17.57 -2.98 -0.53
N VAL A 103 16.87 -4.05 -0.13
CA VAL A 103 15.43 -4.22 -0.41
C VAL A 103 14.59 -3.14 0.29
N GLU A 104 14.89 -2.85 1.56
CA GLU A 104 14.21 -1.81 2.34
C GLU A 104 14.38 -0.42 1.71
N ALA A 105 15.61 -0.10 1.28
CA ALA A 105 15.93 1.15 0.62
C ALA A 105 15.16 1.32 -0.70
N LEU A 106 15.04 0.24 -1.49
CA LEU A 106 14.28 0.27 -2.73
C LEU A 106 12.78 0.42 -2.50
N ILE A 107 12.19 -0.26 -1.50
CA ILE A 107 10.77 -0.09 -1.16
C ILE A 107 10.50 1.34 -0.71
N ASP A 108 11.33 1.86 0.19
CA ASP A 108 11.25 3.24 0.68
C ASP A 108 11.34 4.26 -0.47
N TRP A 109 12.26 4.03 -1.41
CA TRP A 109 12.38 4.82 -2.63
C TRP A 109 11.13 4.74 -3.50
N CYS A 110 10.58 3.54 -3.75
CA CYS A 110 9.36 3.35 -4.53
C CYS A 110 8.19 4.13 -3.94
N VAL A 111 7.99 4.02 -2.62
CA VAL A 111 6.92 4.73 -1.90
C VAL A 111 7.13 6.24 -1.98
N GLY A 112 8.35 6.73 -1.73
CA GLY A 112 8.69 8.15 -1.80
C GLY A 112 8.49 8.75 -3.20
N TYR A 113 9.02 8.08 -4.23
CA TYR A 113 8.88 8.50 -5.62
C TYR A 113 7.41 8.56 -6.03
N ALA A 114 6.66 7.49 -5.79
CA ALA A 114 5.26 7.40 -6.16
C ALA A 114 4.41 8.45 -5.42
N PHE A 115 4.72 8.75 -4.15
CA PHE A 115 4.05 9.81 -3.39
C PHE A 115 4.25 11.19 -4.03
N HIS A 116 5.47 11.52 -4.45
CA HIS A 116 5.78 12.81 -5.07
C HIS A 116 5.20 12.93 -6.49
N GLU A 117 5.25 11.88 -7.30
CA GLU A 117 4.58 11.87 -8.60
C GLU A 117 3.06 11.98 -8.44
N CYS A 118 2.46 11.35 -7.41
CA CYS A 118 1.04 11.47 -7.14
C CYS A 118 0.63 12.89 -6.71
N ALA A 119 1.50 13.62 -6.00
CA ALA A 119 1.28 15.04 -5.71
C ALA A 119 1.25 15.91 -6.99
N LYS A 120 2.04 15.58 -8.02
CA LYS A 120 1.95 16.23 -9.33
C LYS A 120 0.66 15.87 -10.05
N LEU A 121 0.31 14.58 -10.08
CA LEU A 121 -0.95 14.11 -10.67
C LEU A 121 -2.18 14.80 -10.05
N ARG A 122 -2.14 15.08 -8.74
CA ARG A 122 -3.20 15.84 -8.05
C ARG A 122 -3.36 17.25 -8.63
N GLU A 123 -2.24 17.94 -8.85
CA GLU A 123 -2.22 19.29 -9.42
C GLU A 123 -2.75 19.28 -10.86
N ASP A 124 -2.34 18.31 -11.67
CA ASP A 124 -2.84 18.17 -13.04
C ASP A 124 -4.35 17.86 -13.07
N ALA A 125 -4.82 17.00 -12.16
CA ALA A 125 -6.25 16.73 -12.01
C ALA A 125 -7.03 18.00 -11.61
N PHE A 126 -6.47 18.82 -10.71
CA PHE A 126 -7.05 20.11 -10.34
C PHE A 126 -7.12 21.07 -11.55
N GLN A 127 -6.02 21.18 -12.30
CA GLN A 127 -5.94 22.01 -13.49
C GLN A 127 -6.98 21.63 -14.54
N ARG A 128 -7.14 20.34 -14.79
CA ARG A 128 -8.16 19.83 -15.72
C ARG A 128 -9.58 20.13 -15.24
N GLN A 129 -9.89 19.90 -13.97
CA GLN A 129 -11.24 20.10 -13.44
C GLN A 129 -11.65 21.57 -13.30
N HIS A 130 -10.72 22.46 -12.99
CA HIS A 130 -11.05 23.87 -12.72
C HIS A 130 -10.63 24.80 -13.86
N TYR A 131 -9.37 24.71 -14.31
CA TYR A 131 -8.84 25.66 -15.29
C TYR A 131 -9.24 25.32 -16.72
N ALA A 132 -9.14 24.05 -17.15
CA ALA A 132 -9.52 23.68 -18.51
C ALA A 132 -11.03 23.90 -18.75
N ASN A 133 -11.87 23.55 -17.77
CA ASN A 133 -13.31 23.83 -17.83
C ASN A 133 -13.62 25.32 -17.91
N ARG A 134 -12.94 26.16 -17.12
CA ARG A 134 -13.09 27.62 -17.19
C ARG A 134 -12.62 28.19 -18.53
N LEU A 135 -11.50 27.69 -19.07
CA LEU A 135 -10.99 28.09 -20.38
C LEU A 135 -12.00 27.75 -21.49
N ALA A 136 -12.59 26.56 -21.45
CA ALA A 136 -13.64 26.16 -22.39
C ALA A 136 -14.88 27.06 -22.32
N GLN A 137 -15.25 27.57 -21.14
CA GLN A 137 -16.34 28.54 -20.98
C GLN A 137 -15.97 29.90 -21.58
N LEU A 138 -14.75 30.40 -21.32
CA LEU A 138 -14.26 31.65 -21.88
C LEU A 138 -14.25 31.62 -23.42
N GLY A 139 -13.83 30.50 -24.01
CA GLY A 139 -13.83 30.31 -25.47
C GLY A 139 -15.20 30.40 -26.14
N ARG A 140 -16.31 30.31 -25.38
CA ARG A 140 -17.67 30.46 -25.91
C ARG A 140 -18.16 31.91 -25.94
N HIS A 141 -17.41 32.84 -25.35
CA HIS A 141 -17.80 34.25 -25.30
C HIS A 141 -17.58 34.90 -26.67
N GLN A 142 -18.56 35.68 -27.17
CA GLN A 142 -18.53 36.26 -28.52
C GLN A 142 -17.31 37.16 -28.80
N GLY A 143 -16.75 37.78 -27.75
CA GLY A 143 -15.55 38.62 -27.86
C GLY A 143 -14.22 37.85 -27.90
N VAL A 144 -14.23 36.52 -27.77
CA VAL A 144 -13.01 35.70 -27.80
C VAL A 144 -12.82 35.12 -29.20
N THR A 145 -11.76 35.57 -29.88
CA THR A 145 -11.42 35.10 -31.22
C THR A 145 -10.63 33.79 -31.16
N ALA A 146 -10.61 33.03 -32.27
CA ALA A 146 -9.83 31.80 -32.39
C ALA A 146 -8.33 32.06 -32.14
N GLU A 147 -7.78 33.17 -32.64
CA GLU A 147 -6.39 33.57 -32.42
C GLU A 147 -6.04 33.72 -30.93
N LEU A 148 -6.96 34.23 -30.10
CA LEU A 148 -6.76 34.36 -28.66
C LEU A 148 -6.94 33.04 -27.91
N TYR A 149 -7.80 32.14 -28.43
CA TYR A 149 -8.21 30.93 -27.74
C TYR A 149 -7.37 29.69 -28.09
N ASP A 150 -7.09 29.47 -29.36
CA ASP A 150 -6.47 28.24 -29.86
C ASP A 150 -5.11 27.92 -29.24
N PRO A 151 -4.20 28.91 -29.01
CA PRO A 151 -2.94 28.65 -28.32
C PRO A 151 -3.12 28.13 -26.89
N LEU A 152 -4.19 28.54 -26.21
CA LEU A 152 -4.46 28.14 -24.83
C LEU A 152 -5.22 26.82 -24.75
N ARG A 153 -6.08 26.52 -25.74
CA ARG A 153 -6.90 25.30 -25.78
C ARG A 153 -6.06 24.03 -25.67
N GLN A 154 -4.87 24.02 -26.28
CA GLN A 154 -3.94 22.88 -26.30
C GLN A 154 -3.41 22.52 -24.89
N LEU A 155 -3.40 23.46 -23.96
CA LEU A 155 -2.91 23.21 -22.59
C LEU A 155 -3.73 22.11 -21.89
N GLY A 156 -5.05 22.04 -22.15
CA GLY A 156 -5.91 21.00 -21.56
C GLY A 156 -5.59 19.59 -22.06
N GLU A 157 -5.13 19.45 -23.30
CA GLU A 157 -4.67 18.18 -23.89
C GLU A 157 -3.30 17.80 -23.29
N GLN A 158 -2.38 18.76 -23.18
CA GLN A 158 -1.07 18.56 -22.55
C GLN A 158 -1.18 18.11 -21.08
N THR A 159 -2.10 18.68 -20.30
CA THR A 159 -2.35 18.24 -18.92
C THR A 159 -2.87 16.79 -18.86
N ALA A 160 -3.71 16.38 -19.82
CA ALA A 160 -4.18 14.98 -19.87
C ALA A 160 -3.05 14.01 -20.22
N GLU A 161 -2.19 14.37 -21.18
CA GLU A 161 -1.00 13.58 -21.52
C GLU A 161 -0.04 13.47 -20.33
N SER A 162 0.12 14.55 -19.56
CA SER A 162 0.92 14.53 -18.34
C SER A 162 0.34 13.59 -17.30
N SER A 163 -0.96 13.72 -16.99
CA SER A 163 -1.69 12.82 -16.08
C SER A 163 -1.56 11.34 -16.48
N ALA A 164 -1.69 11.02 -17.77
CA ALA A 164 -1.55 9.65 -18.27
C ALA A 164 -0.16 9.07 -17.99
N ARG A 165 0.89 9.89 -18.20
CA ARG A 165 2.29 9.50 -17.97
C ARG A 165 2.62 9.36 -16.49
N GLU A 166 2.18 10.29 -15.65
CA GLU A 166 2.38 10.19 -14.19
C GLU A 166 1.72 8.93 -13.64
N LEU A 167 0.45 8.69 -14.02
CA LEU A 167 -0.27 7.50 -13.58
C LEU A 167 0.42 6.21 -14.02
N GLN A 168 0.99 6.18 -15.22
CA GLN A 168 1.77 5.04 -15.70
C GLN A 168 3.04 4.82 -14.86
N ARG A 169 3.79 5.88 -14.59
CA ARG A 169 5.02 5.80 -13.80
C ARG A 169 4.74 5.38 -12.37
N ILE A 170 3.73 5.97 -11.74
CA ILE A 170 3.32 5.64 -10.37
C ILE A 170 2.96 4.16 -10.28
N LEU A 171 2.05 3.68 -11.14
CA LEU A 171 1.62 2.28 -11.12
C LEU A 171 2.77 1.32 -11.43
N HIS A 172 3.65 1.66 -12.38
CA HIS A 172 4.83 0.86 -12.67
C HIS A 172 5.77 0.73 -11.46
N VAL A 173 6.07 1.85 -10.79
CA VAL A 173 6.93 1.87 -9.60
C VAL A 173 6.29 1.11 -8.44
N LEU A 174 4.98 1.30 -8.22
CA LEU A 174 4.27 0.59 -7.15
C LEU A 174 4.16 -0.92 -7.46
N ARG A 175 3.95 -1.30 -8.72
CA ARG A 175 3.92 -2.71 -9.12
C ARG A 175 5.26 -3.39 -8.86
N HIS A 176 6.37 -2.71 -9.16
CA HIS A 176 7.68 -3.22 -8.81
C HIS A 176 7.90 -3.28 -7.29
N GLY A 177 7.39 -2.31 -6.54
CA GLY A 177 7.46 -2.36 -5.08
C GLY A 177 6.64 -3.49 -4.45
N LEU A 178 5.54 -3.96 -5.07
CA LEU A 178 4.87 -5.20 -4.65
C LEU A 178 5.81 -6.41 -4.76
N PHE A 179 6.57 -6.53 -5.85
CA PHE A 179 7.59 -7.57 -5.99
C PHE A 179 8.70 -7.46 -4.92
N LEU A 180 9.13 -6.24 -4.58
CA LEU A 180 10.10 -6.03 -3.51
C LEU A 180 9.52 -6.39 -2.13
N LEU A 181 8.23 -6.17 -1.90
CA LEU A 181 7.55 -6.58 -0.67
C LEU A 181 7.62 -8.09 -0.45
N LEU A 182 7.54 -8.92 -1.49
CA LEU A 182 7.71 -10.37 -1.35
C LEU A 182 9.05 -10.69 -0.68
N ARG A 183 10.14 -10.04 -1.10
CA ARG A 183 11.48 -10.22 -0.52
C ARG A 183 11.57 -9.69 0.89
N TYR A 184 10.95 -8.54 1.17
CA TYR A 184 10.94 -7.97 2.51
C TYR A 184 10.16 -8.83 3.52
N LEU A 185 9.12 -9.52 3.06
CA LEU A 185 8.25 -10.35 3.88
C LEU A 185 8.83 -11.74 4.17
N GLU A 186 9.95 -12.12 3.53
CA GLU A 186 10.75 -13.27 3.96
C GLU A 186 11.22 -13.03 5.41
N GLY A 187 10.81 -13.90 6.35
CA GLY A 187 11.07 -13.68 7.78
C GLY A 187 9.91 -13.02 8.56
N GLN A 188 8.74 -12.85 7.94
CA GLN A 188 7.50 -12.35 8.59
C GLN A 188 6.46 -13.47 8.78
N GLU A 189 6.88 -14.73 8.79
CA GLU A 189 6.03 -15.92 8.85
C GLU A 189 5.17 -16.03 10.12
N ASP A 190 5.56 -15.34 11.20
CA ASP A 190 4.89 -15.37 12.51
C ASP A 190 4.04 -14.11 12.75
N ASN A 191 3.92 -13.22 11.76
CA ASN A 191 3.15 -11.98 11.91
C ASN A 191 1.63 -12.27 11.87
N THR A 192 1.03 -12.50 13.04
CA THR A 192 -0.40 -12.80 13.22
C THR A 192 -1.31 -11.67 12.73
N HIS A 193 -0.93 -10.42 12.93
CA HIS A 193 -1.69 -9.27 12.44
C HIS A 193 -1.75 -9.23 10.90
N LEU A 194 -0.63 -9.51 10.24
CA LEU A 194 -0.56 -9.60 8.78
C LEU A 194 -1.38 -10.80 8.28
N ALA A 195 -1.27 -11.96 8.94
CA ALA A 195 -2.05 -13.14 8.62
C ALA A 195 -3.56 -12.86 8.70
N ARG A 196 -4.04 -12.28 9.81
CA ARG A 196 -5.43 -11.88 9.95
C ARG A 196 -5.86 -10.91 8.85
N TRP A 197 -5.04 -9.91 8.54
CA TRP A 197 -5.36 -8.97 7.47
C TRP A 197 -5.48 -9.65 6.11
N LEU A 198 -4.55 -10.55 5.76
CA LEU A 198 -4.56 -11.28 4.50
C LEU A 198 -5.78 -12.19 4.34
N VAL A 199 -6.27 -12.79 5.42
CA VAL A 199 -7.52 -13.57 5.40
C VAL A 199 -8.74 -12.67 5.27
N MET A 200 -8.81 -11.59 6.05
CA MET A 200 -9.99 -10.74 6.06
C MET A 200 -10.14 -9.87 4.80
N GLU A 201 -9.02 -9.49 4.19
CA GLU A 201 -8.98 -8.68 2.97
C GLU A 201 -8.42 -9.49 1.78
N GLU A 202 -8.65 -10.81 1.76
CA GLU A 202 -8.12 -11.72 0.73
C GLU A 202 -8.47 -11.23 -0.68
N ALA A 203 -9.69 -10.78 -0.90
CA ALA A 203 -10.13 -10.27 -2.21
C ALA A 203 -9.29 -9.08 -2.67
N ARG A 204 -9.02 -8.12 -1.78
CA ARG A 204 -8.19 -6.94 -2.07
C ARG A 204 -6.73 -7.34 -2.31
N ALA A 205 -6.18 -8.16 -1.42
CA ALA A 205 -4.80 -8.63 -1.54
C ALA A 205 -4.59 -9.40 -2.85
N ARG A 206 -5.52 -10.30 -3.22
CA ARG A 206 -5.48 -11.00 -4.50
C ARG A 206 -5.60 -10.06 -5.70
N ALA A 207 -6.49 -9.07 -5.65
CA ALA A 207 -6.64 -8.10 -6.74
C ALA A 207 -5.37 -7.26 -6.96
N VAL A 208 -4.72 -6.83 -5.88
CA VAL A 208 -3.51 -5.99 -5.95
C VAL A 208 -2.27 -6.80 -6.34
N PHE A 209 -2.01 -7.91 -5.65
CA PHE A 209 -0.84 -8.74 -5.95
C PHE A 209 -1.01 -9.49 -7.27
N ALA A 210 -2.24 -9.85 -7.66
CA ALA A 210 -2.57 -10.57 -8.88
C ALA A 210 -1.72 -11.85 -9.02
N ASP A 211 -0.95 -11.97 -10.10
CA ASP A 211 0.01 -13.05 -10.35
C ASP A 211 1.09 -13.21 -9.26
N LEU A 212 1.34 -12.18 -8.44
CA LEU A 212 2.28 -12.25 -7.31
C LEU A 212 1.65 -12.80 -6.03
N TYR A 213 0.35 -13.09 -5.98
CA TYR A 213 -0.31 -13.44 -4.71
C TYR A 213 0.13 -14.81 -4.18
N ASP A 214 0.31 -15.80 -5.05
CA ASP A 214 0.78 -17.12 -4.61
C ASP A 214 2.27 -17.07 -4.22
N ASP A 215 3.05 -16.22 -4.88
CA ASP A 215 4.43 -15.92 -4.51
C ASP A 215 4.51 -15.19 -3.15
N LEU A 216 3.56 -14.31 -2.85
CA LEU A 216 3.43 -13.66 -1.53
C LEU A 216 3.19 -14.70 -0.43
N LEU A 217 2.25 -15.64 -0.64
CA LEU A 217 2.01 -16.71 0.32
C LEU A 217 3.22 -17.62 0.46
N SER A 218 3.93 -17.89 -0.64
CA SER A 218 5.14 -18.71 -0.64
C SER A 218 6.30 -18.01 0.08
N ALA A 219 6.45 -16.69 -0.07
CA ALA A 219 7.46 -15.90 0.64
C ALA A 219 7.21 -15.87 2.16
N LEU A 220 5.94 -15.79 2.58
CA LEU A 220 5.55 -15.77 3.99
C LEU A 220 5.56 -17.14 4.66
N TYR A 221 5.10 -18.19 3.97
CA TYR A 221 4.79 -19.48 4.60
C TYR A 221 5.47 -20.68 3.95
N GLY A 222 6.28 -20.45 2.92
CA GLY A 222 6.92 -21.51 2.15
C GLY A 222 5.90 -22.48 1.56
N SER A 223 6.12 -23.77 1.77
CA SER A 223 5.23 -24.84 1.30
C SER A 223 3.97 -25.04 2.15
N ARG A 224 3.72 -24.21 3.18
CA ARG A 224 2.61 -24.36 4.14
C ARG A 224 1.68 -23.14 4.18
N PRO A 225 1.04 -22.75 3.06
CA PRO A 225 0.14 -21.60 3.02
C PRO A 225 -1.06 -21.72 3.98
N GLN A 226 -1.42 -22.93 4.40
CA GLN A 226 -2.49 -23.18 5.38
C GLN A 226 -2.20 -22.55 6.75
N ARG A 227 -0.91 -22.33 7.08
CA ARG A 227 -0.48 -21.67 8.32
C ARG A 227 -1.08 -20.27 8.49
N LEU A 228 -1.40 -19.61 7.38
CA LEU A 228 -2.11 -18.33 7.34
C LEU A 228 -3.36 -18.34 8.23
N TYR A 229 -4.19 -19.38 8.11
CA TYR A 229 -5.46 -19.47 8.83
C TYR A 229 -5.28 -19.68 10.33
N MET A 230 -4.26 -20.47 10.73
CA MET A 230 -3.93 -20.64 12.14
C MET A 230 -3.53 -19.32 12.80
N LEU A 231 -2.60 -18.59 12.17
CA LEU A 231 -2.10 -17.31 12.69
C LEU A 231 -3.21 -16.25 12.75
N ALA A 232 -4.09 -16.22 11.74
CA ALA A 232 -5.25 -15.35 11.74
C ALA A 232 -6.24 -15.69 12.86
N ALA A 233 -6.47 -16.99 13.12
CA ALA A 233 -7.32 -17.44 14.22
C ALA A 233 -6.74 -17.04 15.57
N TRP A 234 -5.44 -17.23 15.79
CA TRP A 234 -4.77 -16.82 17.03
C TRP A 234 -4.89 -15.31 17.27
N ASP A 235 -4.68 -14.47 16.25
CA ASP A 235 -4.84 -13.01 16.38
C ASP A 235 -6.27 -12.63 16.80
N LEU A 236 -7.29 -13.31 16.25
CA LEU A 236 -8.69 -13.09 16.59
C LEU A 236 -8.99 -13.54 18.03
N LEU A 237 -8.46 -14.68 18.45
CA LEU A 237 -8.66 -15.23 19.80
C LEU A 237 -7.99 -14.35 20.86
N GLU A 238 -6.78 -13.88 20.62
CA GLU A 238 -6.09 -12.91 21.50
C GLU A 238 -6.87 -11.60 21.62
N ALA A 239 -7.56 -11.19 20.55
CA ALA A 239 -8.46 -10.04 20.56
C ALA A 239 -9.84 -10.32 21.18
N GLY A 240 -10.09 -11.54 21.69
CA GLY A 240 -11.37 -11.95 22.28
C GLY A 240 -12.50 -12.18 21.26
N ARG A 241 -12.17 -12.35 19.97
CA ARG A 241 -13.12 -12.46 18.85
C ARG A 241 -13.31 -13.93 18.43
N SER A 242 -13.67 -14.79 19.37
CA SER A 242 -13.74 -16.25 19.16
C SER A 242 -14.74 -16.68 18.09
N GLU A 243 -15.89 -16.02 18.01
CA GLU A 243 -16.90 -16.32 16.97
C GLU A 243 -16.38 -16.03 15.57
N GLU A 244 -15.63 -14.95 15.39
CA GLU A 244 -15.04 -14.60 14.11
C GLU A 244 -13.92 -15.57 13.72
N ALA A 245 -13.11 -16.01 14.69
CA ALA A 245 -12.10 -17.04 14.47
C ALA A 245 -12.77 -18.34 13.97
N ARG A 246 -13.86 -18.77 14.62
CA ARG A 246 -14.62 -19.96 14.20
C ARG A 246 -15.19 -19.80 12.79
N CYS A 247 -15.96 -18.74 12.53
CA CYS A 247 -16.57 -18.50 11.23
C CYS A 247 -15.53 -18.47 10.09
N MET A 248 -14.37 -17.86 10.34
CA MET A 248 -13.25 -17.81 9.41
C MET A 248 -12.69 -19.22 9.13
N LEU A 249 -12.43 -20.01 10.18
CA LEU A 249 -11.93 -21.38 10.04
C LEU A 249 -12.96 -22.29 9.33
N GLU A 250 -14.25 -22.15 9.61
CA GLU A 250 -15.31 -22.91 8.90
C GLU A 250 -15.35 -22.59 7.40
N CYS A 251 -15.22 -21.31 7.05
CA CYS A 251 -15.10 -20.88 5.65
C CYS A 251 -13.89 -21.53 4.98
N ALA A 252 -12.72 -21.48 5.64
CA ALA A 252 -11.48 -22.07 5.12
C ALA A 252 -11.55 -23.60 5.02
N ALA A 253 -12.21 -24.27 5.97
CA ALA A 253 -12.43 -25.71 5.97
C ALA A 253 -13.27 -26.16 4.77
N ARG A 254 -14.37 -25.45 4.49
CA ARG A 254 -15.22 -25.69 3.31
C ARG A 254 -14.47 -25.56 1.98
N MET A 255 -13.42 -24.74 1.94
CA MET A 255 -12.56 -24.56 0.78
C MET A 255 -11.37 -25.54 0.73
N GLY A 256 -11.23 -26.44 1.72
CA GLY A 256 -10.11 -27.38 1.80
C GLY A 256 -8.76 -26.70 2.06
N ARG A 257 -8.77 -25.54 2.74
CA ARG A 257 -7.57 -24.71 2.95
C ARG A 257 -6.99 -24.79 4.35
N LEU A 258 -7.52 -25.64 5.22
CA LEU A 258 -6.99 -25.85 6.56
C LEU A 258 -6.03 -27.03 6.60
N ASP A 259 -5.02 -26.91 7.45
CA ASP A 259 -4.17 -28.02 7.89
C ASP A 259 -4.80 -28.77 9.09
N ALA A 260 -4.16 -29.86 9.49
CA ALA A 260 -4.64 -30.70 10.59
C ALA A 260 -4.71 -29.95 11.93
N GLU A 261 -3.79 -29.01 12.17
CA GLU A 261 -3.78 -28.21 13.39
C GLU A 261 -4.97 -27.24 13.39
N SER A 262 -5.20 -26.53 12.29
CA SER A 262 -6.30 -25.55 12.17
C SER A 262 -7.67 -26.23 12.25
N LEU A 263 -7.81 -27.45 11.70
CA LEU A 263 -9.02 -28.28 11.86
C LEU A 263 -9.23 -28.74 13.31
N THR A 264 -8.15 -28.93 14.07
CA THR A 264 -8.24 -29.28 15.49
C THR A 264 -8.68 -28.07 16.30
N LEU A 265 -8.14 -26.89 16.03
CA LEU A 265 -8.58 -25.64 16.64
C LEU A 265 -10.07 -25.35 16.36
N LEU A 266 -10.53 -25.54 15.12
CA LEU A 266 -11.93 -25.36 14.77
C LEU A 266 -12.85 -26.26 15.62
N ARG A 267 -12.53 -27.55 15.74
CA ARG A 267 -13.29 -28.51 16.57
C ARG A 267 -13.32 -28.12 18.05
N GLN A 268 -12.23 -27.58 18.58
CA GLN A 268 -12.19 -27.09 19.97
C GLN A 268 -13.12 -25.89 20.17
N LEU A 269 -13.14 -24.95 19.21
CA LEU A 269 -14.02 -23.79 19.26
C LEU A 269 -15.50 -24.18 19.14
N GLU A 270 -15.83 -25.19 18.34
CA GLU A 270 -17.19 -25.74 18.23
C GLU A 270 -17.66 -26.35 19.57
N GLN A 271 -16.81 -27.15 20.23
CA GLN A 271 -17.12 -27.77 21.53
C GLN A 271 -17.39 -26.73 22.63
N LEU A 272 -16.54 -25.70 22.73
CA LEU A 272 -16.71 -24.63 23.73
C LEU A 272 -18.02 -23.86 23.55
N GLN A 273 -18.55 -23.77 22.33
CA GLN A 273 -19.82 -23.13 22.06
C GLN A 273 -21.02 -24.01 22.45
N GLU A 274 -20.90 -25.32 22.30
CA GLU A 274 -21.93 -26.29 22.72
C GLU A 274 -22.04 -26.38 24.24
N GLU A 275 -20.91 -26.30 24.97
CA GLU A 275 -20.88 -26.32 26.44
C GLU A 275 -21.34 -25.00 27.09
N GLY A 276 -21.29 -23.89 26.36
CA GLY A 276 -21.75 -22.56 26.80
C GLY A 276 -23.23 -22.26 26.55
N ARG A 277 -23.99 -23.20 25.97
CA ARG A 277 -25.44 -23.11 25.72
C ARG A 277 -26.24 -23.89 26.75
#